data_AF-A0A812KUA6-F1
#
_entry.id   AF-A0A812KUA6-F1
#
_cell.length_a   1.000
_cell.length_b   1.000
_cell.length_c   1.000
_cell.angle_alpha   90.00
_cell.angle_beta   90.00
_cell.angle_gamma   90.00
#
_symmetry.space_group_name_H-M   'P 1'
#
loop_
_entity.id
_entity.type
_entity.pdbx_description
1 polymer ?
#
loop_
_entity_poly.entity_id
_entity_poly.type
_entity_poly.pdbx_seq_one_letter_code
_entity_poly.pdbx_strand_id
1 'polypeptide(L)'
;MGIKTVAVYSEADRNSPHVKYADEAVLLGPPPSNQSYLLGDKIIEACKELKVDGIHPGYGFLSENGAFAEAVEKAGITFIGPKAKSMQIMGDKLSAKEAAKEFGIPLVPGTEGAVEDPEEAKQICKEIGFPVLIKASAGGGGKGMRIVEREEELEEQIHSAISEAKSAFGNGAVFIEKYVGSPRHIEVQVLCDTHGNMVHLFERDCSVQRRHQKVVEEAPSAILSDALRAEMGKKAVDVARSCDYIGAGTVEFIMDEQKNFYFMEMNTRLQVEHPVTEMITGIDLVKEQIKVARGEKLSFAQEDLKIEGHAFEVRVYAENARENFMPDIGNLKVYKRPHGPGIRVDDGFEQGMDIPIHYDPMISKLVTYGKDREEARMRMIRACEDYEIVGLTTTLDFGKFVMQHPSFISGDFDTHFVKKHFKPELLDSESNAEEEGVAAMVVAHLLESTKAKKKVQAAETSEGRRIMDAIIVDGDTIPLMVLDEVLLVDEPTFDSRQARHRYYILKRKVIKVYPYAVIAGNKLDSLNLILAETKGRWERKRLTKEFQEYLENNFEEEIVKLTHSEGQILSKLVSRETGMTTYELIDEYRSGWNAFWWNV
;
A
#
# COMPACT_ATOMS: atom_id res chain seq x y z
N MET A 1 7.11 -29.30 -6.56
CA MET A 1 6.42 -30.56 -6.17
C MET A 1 6.08 -31.48 -7.36
N GLY A 2 6.44 -31.13 -8.60
CA GLY A 2 6.10 -31.95 -9.78
C GLY A 2 4.63 -31.88 -10.20
N ILE A 3 3.86 -30.93 -9.65
CA ILE A 3 2.44 -30.71 -9.93
C ILE A 3 2.33 -29.71 -11.07
N LYS A 4 1.48 -30.01 -12.06
CA LYS A 4 1.14 -29.10 -13.15
C LYS A 4 0.23 -27.99 -12.68
N THR A 5 0.40 -26.77 -13.20
CA THR A 5 -0.31 -25.59 -12.70
C THR A 5 -1.16 -24.92 -13.78
N VAL A 6 -2.33 -24.45 -13.37
CA VAL A 6 -3.23 -23.65 -14.21
C VAL A 6 -3.40 -22.29 -13.53
N ALA A 7 -3.08 -21.20 -14.24
CA ALA A 7 -3.42 -19.85 -13.83
C ALA A 7 -4.81 -19.46 -14.34
N VAL A 8 -5.54 -18.68 -13.55
CA VAL A 8 -6.73 -17.96 -14.01
C VAL A 8 -6.41 -16.46 -13.98
N TYR A 9 -6.86 -15.71 -14.97
CA TYR A 9 -6.50 -14.29 -15.08
C TYR A 9 -7.61 -13.43 -15.68
N SER A 10 -7.60 -12.13 -15.38
CA SER A 10 -8.44 -11.13 -16.06
C SER A 10 -7.72 -10.53 -17.28
N GLU A 11 -8.42 -9.78 -18.12
CA GLU A 11 -7.79 -9.06 -19.25
C GLU A 11 -6.63 -8.14 -18.82
N ALA A 12 -6.70 -7.52 -17.64
CA ALA A 12 -5.65 -6.65 -17.10
C ALA A 12 -4.39 -7.43 -16.71
N ASP A 13 -4.54 -8.66 -16.24
CA ASP A 13 -3.43 -9.49 -15.77
C ASP A 13 -2.82 -10.39 -16.84
N ARG A 14 -3.21 -10.23 -18.12
CA ARG A 14 -2.73 -11.06 -19.24
C ARG A 14 -1.21 -11.24 -19.28
N ASN A 15 -0.47 -10.21 -18.87
CA ASN A 15 1.00 -10.20 -18.89
C ASN A 15 1.63 -10.36 -17.50
N SER A 16 0.83 -10.65 -16.46
CA SER A 16 1.30 -10.84 -15.08
C SER A 16 2.19 -12.07 -14.97
N PRO A 17 3.25 -12.05 -14.13
CA PRO A 17 4.13 -13.19 -13.91
C PRO A 17 3.43 -14.50 -13.57
N HIS A 18 2.34 -14.47 -12.77
CA HIS A 18 1.64 -15.70 -12.40
C HIS A 18 1.03 -16.44 -13.61
N VAL A 19 0.62 -15.70 -14.64
CA VAL A 19 0.12 -16.25 -15.92
C VAL A 19 1.26 -16.89 -16.71
N LYS A 20 2.43 -16.23 -16.73
CA LYS A 20 3.61 -16.69 -17.45
C LYS A 20 4.28 -17.91 -16.80
N TYR A 21 4.17 -18.03 -15.48
CA TYR A 21 4.79 -19.12 -14.71
C TYR A 21 3.97 -20.42 -14.71
N ALA A 22 2.67 -20.34 -14.94
CA ALA A 22 1.82 -21.53 -14.98
C ALA A 22 2.03 -22.37 -16.26
N ASP A 23 1.77 -23.67 -16.19
CA ASP A 23 1.83 -24.55 -17.38
C ASP A 23 0.70 -24.22 -18.38
N GLU A 24 -0.47 -23.82 -17.87
CA GLU A 24 -1.65 -23.41 -18.64
C GLU A 24 -2.31 -22.17 -18.03
N ALA A 25 -3.09 -21.43 -18.82
CA ALA A 25 -3.76 -20.22 -18.34
C ALA A 25 -5.15 -20.00 -18.96
N VAL A 26 -6.12 -19.57 -18.14
CA VAL A 26 -7.53 -19.36 -18.54
C VAL A 26 -7.98 -17.93 -18.27
N LEU A 27 -8.56 -17.29 -19.28
CA LEU A 27 -9.14 -15.95 -19.17
C LEU A 27 -10.53 -16.00 -18.51
N LEU A 28 -10.68 -15.34 -17.37
CA LEU A 28 -11.93 -15.22 -16.64
C LEU A 28 -12.83 -14.09 -17.14
N GLY A 29 -12.27 -12.99 -17.66
CA GLY A 29 -13.06 -11.88 -18.15
C GLY A 29 -12.42 -10.51 -17.93
N PRO A 30 -13.23 -9.44 -17.91
CA PRO A 30 -12.76 -8.07 -17.75
C PRO A 30 -12.07 -7.81 -16.40
N PRO A 31 -11.34 -6.68 -16.26
CA PRO A 31 -10.54 -6.40 -15.07
C PRO A 31 -11.27 -6.38 -13.71
N PRO A 32 -12.51 -5.86 -13.58
CA PRO A 32 -13.20 -5.84 -12.27
C PRO A 32 -13.32 -7.24 -11.67
N SER A 33 -12.93 -7.41 -10.41
CA SER A 33 -12.88 -8.72 -9.74
C SER A 33 -14.24 -9.41 -9.69
N ASN A 34 -15.34 -8.66 -9.58
CA ASN A 34 -16.71 -9.18 -9.61
C ASN A 34 -17.14 -9.73 -10.99
N GLN A 35 -16.35 -9.48 -12.03
CA GLN A 35 -16.54 -9.98 -13.40
C GLN A 35 -15.41 -10.94 -13.82
N SER A 36 -14.50 -11.29 -12.90
CA SER A 36 -13.36 -12.18 -13.15
C SER A 36 -13.09 -13.09 -11.94
N TYR A 37 -12.17 -12.73 -11.04
CA TYR A 37 -11.68 -13.57 -9.94
C TYR A 37 -12.75 -13.98 -8.91
N LEU A 38 -13.90 -13.32 -8.87
CA LEU A 38 -15.03 -13.69 -8.00
C LEU A 38 -16.10 -14.54 -8.71
N LEU A 39 -15.90 -14.90 -9.98
CA LEU A 39 -16.81 -15.78 -10.73
C LEU A 39 -16.49 -17.25 -10.47
N GLY A 40 -16.87 -17.73 -9.28
CA GLY A 40 -16.62 -19.10 -8.84
C GLY A 40 -17.10 -20.17 -9.83
N ASP A 41 -18.29 -20.00 -10.40
CA ASP A 41 -18.84 -20.94 -11.40
C ASP A 41 -17.95 -21.06 -12.65
N LYS A 42 -17.42 -19.94 -13.13
CA LYS A 42 -16.54 -19.91 -14.30
C LYS A 42 -15.19 -20.58 -14.00
N ILE A 43 -14.66 -20.39 -12.79
CA ILE A 43 -13.43 -21.06 -12.35
C ILE A 43 -13.66 -22.59 -12.30
N ILE A 44 -14.79 -23.03 -11.74
CA ILE A 44 -15.16 -24.46 -11.67
C ILE A 44 -15.35 -25.06 -13.07
N GLU A 45 -15.98 -24.34 -13.99
CA GLU A 45 -16.15 -24.76 -15.39
C GLU A 45 -14.79 -25.00 -16.06
N ALA A 46 -13.87 -24.04 -15.96
CA ALA A 46 -12.51 -24.17 -16.49
C ALA A 46 -11.76 -25.36 -15.87
N CYS A 47 -11.90 -25.58 -14.55
CA CYS A 47 -11.29 -26.73 -13.88
C CYS A 47 -11.82 -28.06 -14.41
N LYS A 48 -13.12 -28.16 -14.73
CA LYS A 48 -13.71 -29.38 -15.31
C LYS A 48 -13.21 -29.65 -16.72
N GLU A 49 -13.13 -28.62 -17.56
CA GLU A 49 -12.62 -28.75 -18.93
C GLU A 49 -11.17 -29.23 -18.95
N LEU A 50 -10.34 -28.67 -18.06
CA LEU A 50 -8.91 -28.99 -17.94
C LEU A 50 -8.61 -30.17 -17.04
N LYS A 51 -9.63 -30.76 -16.38
CA LYS A 51 -9.51 -31.87 -15.43
C LYS A 51 -8.52 -31.58 -14.29
N VAL A 52 -8.66 -30.40 -13.70
CA VAL A 52 -7.86 -29.96 -12.55
C VAL A 52 -8.25 -30.77 -11.30
N ASP A 53 -7.25 -31.30 -10.58
CA ASP A 53 -7.46 -32.11 -9.37
C ASP A 53 -7.81 -31.27 -8.13
N GLY A 54 -7.28 -30.06 -8.02
CA GLY A 54 -7.51 -29.20 -6.86
C GLY A 54 -7.27 -27.71 -7.10
N ILE A 55 -7.96 -26.88 -6.31
CA ILE A 55 -7.89 -25.41 -6.37
C ILE A 55 -7.24 -24.90 -5.09
N HIS A 56 -6.12 -24.19 -5.23
CA HIS A 56 -5.54 -23.39 -4.16
C HIS A 56 -6.08 -21.97 -4.27
N PRO A 57 -6.91 -21.49 -3.33
CA PRO A 57 -7.56 -20.20 -3.46
C PRO A 57 -6.65 -19.02 -3.06
N GLY A 58 -5.47 -19.31 -2.49
CA GLY A 58 -4.57 -18.28 -1.98
C GLY A 58 -5.18 -17.56 -0.78
N TYR A 59 -5.20 -16.23 -0.85
CA TYR A 59 -5.84 -15.35 0.12
C TYR A 59 -6.65 -14.26 -0.58
N GLY A 60 -7.69 -13.75 0.08
CA GLY A 60 -8.64 -12.83 -0.53
C GLY A 60 -9.54 -13.52 -1.57
N PHE A 61 -10.28 -12.73 -2.34
CA PHE A 61 -11.23 -13.24 -3.34
C PHE A 61 -12.20 -14.30 -2.77
N LEU A 62 -12.06 -15.56 -3.19
CA LEU A 62 -12.94 -16.67 -2.83
C LEU A 62 -12.35 -17.58 -1.74
N SER A 63 -11.19 -17.25 -1.16
CA SER A 63 -10.48 -18.11 -0.21
C SER A 63 -11.21 -18.39 1.10
N GLU A 64 -12.11 -17.50 1.52
CA GLU A 64 -12.93 -17.66 2.73
C GLU A 64 -14.42 -17.79 2.37
N ASN A 65 -14.73 -18.08 1.10
CA ASN A 65 -16.09 -18.27 0.66
C ASN A 65 -16.50 -19.75 0.80
N GLY A 66 -17.19 -20.06 1.90
CA GLY A 66 -17.65 -21.42 2.19
C GLY A 66 -18.58 -22.01 1.10
N ALA A 67 -19.41 -21.19 0.45
CA ALA A 67 -20.26 -21.65 -0.65
C ALA A 67 -19.45 -22.03 -1.89
N PHE A 68 -18.38 -21.30 -2.19
CA PHE A 68 -17.44 -21.65 -3.25
C PHE A 68 -16.70 -22.94 -2.93
N ALA A 69 -16.16 -23.10 -1.71
CA ALA A 69 -15.49 -24.33 -1.28
C ALA A 69 -16.42 -25.55 -1.42
N GLU A 70 -17.68 -25.43 -1.00
CA GLU A 70 -18.69 -26.49 -1.15
C GLU A 70 -19.00 -26.78 -2.63
N ALA A 71 -19.08 -25.76 -3.49
CA ALA A 71 -19.31 -25.93 -4.92
C ALA A 71 -18.14 -26.64 -5.63
N VAL A 72 -16.90 -26.33 -5.23
CA VAL A 72 -15.67 -26.99 -5.71
C VAL A 72 -15.69 -28.48 -5.34
N GLU A 73 -15.98 -28.80 -4.08
CA GLU A 73 -16.08 -30.21 -3.63
C GLU A 73 -17.21 -30.96 -4.34
N LYS A 74 -18.38 -30.35 -4.52
CA LYS A 74 -19.51 -30.93 -5.29
C LYS A 74 -19.17 -31.17 -6.76
N ALA A 75 -18.24 -30.40 -7.31
CA ALA A 75 -17.73 -30.60 -8.66
C ALA A 75 -16.70 -31.74 -8.77
N GLY A 76 -16.34 -32.39 -7.66
CA GLY A 76 -15.33 -33.45 -7.61
C GLY A 76 -13.89 -32.94 -7.64
N ILE A 77 -13.67 -31.68 -7.31
CA ILE A 77 -12.36 -31.02 -7.28
C ILE A 77 -11.97 -30.80 -5.81
N THR A 78 -10.71 -31.02 -5.44
CA THR A 78 -10.24 -30.77 -4.07
C THR A 78 -10.10 -29.27 -3.81
N PHE A 79 -10.80 -28.76 -2.80
CA PHE A 79 -10.52 -27.42 -2.28
C PHE A 79 -9.30 -27.49 -1.33
N ILE A 80 -8.22 -26.77 -1.66
CA ILE A 80 -6.98 -26.77 -0.85
C ILE A 80 -7.12 -25.73 0.26
N GLY A 81 -7.84 -26.09 1.31
CA GLY A 81 -8.14 -25.24 2.47
C GLY A 81 -9.09 -25.94 3.45
N PRO A 82 -9.66 -25.20 4.42
CA PRO A 82 -10.61 -25.78 5.36
C PRO A 82 -11.95 -26.11 4.68
N LYS A 83 -12.76 -26.92 5.39
CA LYS A 83 -14.12 -27.24 4.94
C LYS A 83 -15.03 -26.03 5.01
N ALA A 84 -16.04 -26.00 4.14
CA ALA A 84 -17.07 -24.96 4.10
C ALA A 84 -17.74 -24.70 5.47
N LYS A 85 -17.99 -25.76 6.25
CA LYS A 85 -18.57 -25.66 7.59
C LYS A 85 -17.67 -24.85 8.55
N SER A 86 -16.36 -25.10 8.53
CA SER A 86 -15.40 -24.38 9.39
C SER A 86 -15.33 -22.90 9.01
N MET A 87 -15.35 -22.59 7.71
CA MET A 87 -15.43 -21.21 7.21
C MET A 87 -16.71 -20.49 7.65
N GLN A 88 -17.86 -21.18 7.60
CA GLN A 88 -19.14 -20.61 8.03
C GLN A 88 -19.16 -20.31 9.54
N ILE A 89 -18.65 -21.25 10.36
CA ILE A 89 -18.58 -21.06 11.83
C ILE A 89 -17.69 -19.86 12.16
N MET A 90 -16.50 -19.79 11.56
CA MET A 90 -15.51 -18.74 11.88
C MET A 90 -15.80 -17.40 11.20
N GLY A 91 -16.55 -17.40 10.09
CA GLY A 91 -16.97 -16.17 9.40
C GLY A 91 -18.10 -15.41 10.10
N ASP A 92 -18.87 -16.07 10.96
CA ASP A 92 -19.91 -15.43 11.79
C ASP A 92 -19.38 -15.17 13.20
N LYS A 93 -19.38 -13.90 13.63
CA LYS A 93 -18.74 -13.49 14.90
C LYS A 93 -19.39 -14.12 16.13
N LEU A 94 -20.71 -14.31 16.13
CA LEU A 94 -21.41 -14.91 17.26
C LEU A 94 -21.13 -16.42 17.31
N SER A 95 -21.24 -17.10 16.17
CA SER A 95 -20.92 -18.53 16.04
C SER A 95 -19.47 -18.82 16.41
N ALA A 96 -18.53 -17.98 15.98
CA ALA A 96 -17.12 -18.10 16.34
C ALA A 96 -16.88 -17.96 17.84
N LYS A 97 -17.54 -16.99 18.50
CA LYS A 97 -17.48 -16.81 19.96
C LYS A 97 -18.07 -18.00 20.72
N GLU A 98 -19.22 -18.49 20.27
CA GLU A 98 -19.89 -19.65 20.89
C GLU A 98 -19.01 -20.90 20.79
N ALA A 99 -18.48 -21.19 19.60
CA ALA A 99 -17.53 -22.27 19.39
C ALA A 99 -16.26 -22.10 20.25
N ALA A 100 -15.76 -20.87 20.42
CA ALA A 100 -14.60 -20.60 21.25
C ALA A 100 -14.87 -20.75 22.76
N LYS A 101 -16.09 -20.43 23.22
CA LYS A 101 -16.48 -20.48 24.65
C LYS A 101 -16.41 -21.91 25.21
N GLU A 102 -16.82 -22.91 24.43
CA GLU A 102 -16.80 -24.33 24.84
C GLU A 102 -15.39 -24.85 25.18
N PHE A 103 -14.36 -24.24 24.62
CA PHE A 103 -12.95 -24.63 24.82
C PHE A 103 -12.22 -23.71 25.83
N GLY A 104 -12.96 -22.83 26.52
CA GLY A 104 -12.40 -21.90 27.49
C GLY A 104 -11.36 -20.96 26.87
N ILE A 105 -11.57 -20.55 25.63
CA ILE A 105 -10.72 -19.57 24.95
C ILE A 105 -11.05 -18.17 25.52
N PRO A 106 -10.05 -17.37 25.91
CA PRO A 106 -10.30 -16.02 26.41
C PRO A 106 -11.02 -15.17 25.35
N LEU A 107 -12.20 -14.66 25.69
CA LEU A 107 -12.98 -13.74 24.85
C LEU A 107 -12.92 -12.33 25.43
N VAL A 108 -13.04 -11.32 24.58
CA VAL A 108 -13.15 -9.94 25.05
C VAL A 108 -14.40 -9.84 25.93
N PRO A 109 -14.30 -9.34 27.18
CA PRO A 109 -15.47 -9.17 28.05
C PRO A 109 -16.55 -8.36 27.33
N GLY A 110 -17.80 -8.81 27.36
CA GLY A 110 -18.84 -8.28 26.49
C GLY A 110 -20.20 -8.91 26.76
N THR A 111 -21.17 -8.53 25.94
CA THR A 111 -22.47 -9.20 25.90
C THR A 111 -22.31 -10.62 25.35
N GLU A 112 -23.09 -11.59 25.88
CA GLU A 112 -23.02 -12.98 25.43
C GLU A 112 -23.56 -13.16 24.00
N GLY A 113 -24.47 -12.29 23.58
CA GLY A 113 -25.08 -12.30 22.25
C GLY A 113 -25.40 -10.90 21.76
N ALA A 114 -26.36 -10.83 20.84
CA ALA A 114 -26.91 -9.56 20.37
C ALA A 114 -27.61 -8.83 21.53
N VAL A 115 -27.52 -7.50 21.54
CA VAL A 115 -28.23 -6.66 22.50
C VAL A 115 -29.72 -6.67 22.18
N GLU A 116 -30.52 -7.27 23.07
CA GLU A 116 -31.99 -7.27 22.99
C GLU A 116 -32.59 -6.16 23.86
N ASP A 117 -32.01 -5.90 25.05
CA ASP A 117 -32.43 -4.88 26.00
C ASP A 117 -31.30 -3.85 26.25
N PRO A 118 -31.48 -2.56 25.92
CA PRO A 118 -30.54 -1.49 26.23
C PRO A 118 -30.20 -1.36 27.73
N GLU A 119 -31.11 -1.71 28.64
CA GLU A 119 -30.84 -1.63 30.09
C GLU A 119 -29.92 -2.75 30.56
N GLU A 120 -30.09 -3.97 30.03
CA GLU A 120 -29.14 -5.08 30.25
C GLU A 120 -27.76 -4.72 29.70
N ALA A 121 -27.70 -4.14 28.50
CA ALA A 121 -26.45 -3.63 27.92
C ALA A 121 -25.78 -2.57 28.80
N LYS A 122 -26.53 -1.63 29.39
CA LYS A 122 -25.99 -0.64 30.35
C LYS A 122 -25.38 -1.32 31.57
N GLN A 123 -26.03 -2.34 32.14
CA GLN A 123 -25.50 -3.05 33.30
C GLN A 123 -24.20 -3.80 32.97
N ILE A 124 -24.16 -4.50 31.84
CA ILE A 124 -22.95 -5.20 31.36
C ILE A 124 -21.81 -4.20 31.11
N CYS A 125 -22.10 -3.04 30.50
CA CYS A 125 -21.08 -1.99 30.28
C CYS A 125 -20.52 -1.42 31.59
N LYS A 126 -21.33 -1.32 32.65
CA LYS A 126 -20.84 -0.91 33.99
C LYS A 126 -19.89 -1.93 34.59
N GLU A 127 -20.16 -3.21 34.40
CA GLU A 127 -19.33 -4.31 34.90
C GLU A 127 -17.99 -4.40 34.14
N ILE A 128 -18.04 -4.25 32.82
CA ILE A 128 -16.86 -4.24 31.94
C ILE A 128 -16.05 -2.94 32.06
N GLY A 129 -16.73 -1.83 32.35
CA GLY A 129 -16.20 -0.47 32.41
C GLY A 129 -15.98 0.14 31.02
N PHE A 130 -16.10 1.47 30.94
CA PHE A 130 -15.82 2.25 29.73
C PHE A 130 -14.31 2.48 29.51
N PRO A 131 -13.85 2.78 28.28
CA PRO A 131 -14.63 2.76 27.03
C PRO A 131 -15.05 1.35 26.61
N VAL A 132 -16.17 1.26 25.89
CA VAL A 132 -16.70 0.02 25.28
C VAL A 132 -16.82 0.17 23.77
N LEU A 133 -16.89 -0.95 23.05
CA LEU A 133 -16.98 -1.03 21.60
C LEU A 133 -18.27 -1.73 21.19
N ILE A 134 -19.15 -1.01 20.50
CA ILE A 134 -20.34 -1.59 19.86
C ILE A 134 -19.91 -2.13 18.49
N LYS A 135 -20.25 -3.39 18.18
CA LYS A 135 -19.96 -4.03 16.89
C LYS A 135 -21.23 -4.61 16.27
N ALA A 136 -21.41 -4.41 14.98
CA ALA A 136 -22.40 -5.16 14.20
C ALA A 136 -21.97 -6.64 14.04
N SER A 137 -22.94 -7.55 14.17
CA SER A 137 -22.70 -9.00 14.00
C SER A 137 -22.21 -9.34 12.59
N ALA A 138 -22.89 -8.79 11.58
CA ALA A 138 -22.61 -9.03 10.16
C ALA A 138 -21.58 -8.05 9.53
N GLY A 139 -20.93 -7.20 10.33
CA GLY A 139 -19.98 -6.19 9.83
C GLY A 139 -18.53 -6.69 9.74
N GLY A 140 -17.80 -6.35 8.68
CA GLY A 140 -16.38 -6.68 8.48
C GLY A 140 -15.53 -5.47 8.06
N GLY A 141 -14.20 -5.55 8.23
CA GLY A 141 -13.26 -4.54 7.72
C GLY A 141 -13.37 -3.15 8.36
N GLY A 142 -13.72 -3.09 9.65
CA GLY A 142 -13.80 -1.84 10.41
C GLY A 142 -15.12 -1.07 10.31
N LYS A 143 -16.06 -1.49 9.45
CA LYS A 143 -17.38 -0.86 9.28
C LYS A 143 -18.38 -1.37 10.32
N GLY A 144 -19.23 -0.49 10.84
CA GLY A 144 -20.22 -0.83 11.87
C GLY A 144 -19.63 -1.07 13.26
N MET A 145 -18.53 -0.38 13.59
CA MET A 145 -17.93 -0.38 14.93
C MET A 145 -17.96 1.03 15.52
N ARG A 146 -18.23 1.13 16.82
CA ARG A 146 -18.28 2.43 17.49
C ARG A 146 -17.76 2.37 18.93
N ILE A 147 -16.82 3.25 19.23
CA ILE A 147 -16.31 3.42 20.58
C ILE A 147 -17.28 4.31 21.34
N VAL A 148 -17.67 3.87 22.52
CA VAL A 148 -18.45 4.64 23.48
C VAL A 148 -17.55 4.91 24.67
N GLU A 149 -17.23 6.19 24.89
CA GLU A 149 -16.28 6.62 25.92
C GLU A 149 -16.96 6.74 27.29
N ARG A 150 -18.27 7.01 27.31
CA ARG A 150 -19.02 7.33 28.53
C ARG A 150 -20.43 6.73 28.52
N GLU A 151 -20.97 6.49 29.72
CA GLU A 151 -22.27 5.86 29.91
C GLU A 151 -23.42 6.63 29.27
N GLU A 152 -23.38 7.97 29.31
CA GLU A 152 -24.46 8.83 28.84
C GLU A 152 -24.67 8.74 27.32
N GLU A 153 -23.65 8.29 26.58
CA GLU A 153 -23.69 8.15 25.13
C GLU A 153 -24.23 6.78 24.69
N LEU A 154 -24.25 5.78 25.59
CA LEU A 154 -24.43 4.38 25.22
C LEU A 154 -25.76 4.11 24.49
N GLU A 155 -26.88 4.61 25.01
CA GLU A 155 -28.21 4.34 24.45
C GLU A 155 -28.36 4.91 23.03
N GLU A 156 -27.91 6.15 22.82
CA GLU A 156 -27.91 6.80 21.51
C GLU A 156 -27.01 6.04 20.52
N GLN A 157 -25.83 5.60 20.98
CA GLN A 157 -24.89 4.87 20.14
C GLN A 157 -25.40 3.47 19.77
N ILE A 158 -26.10 2.76 20.67
CA ILE A 158 -26.74 1.47 20.36
C ILE A 158 -27.81 1.64 19.27
N HIS A 159 -28.72 2.60 19.43
CA HIS A 159 -29.78 2.85 18.43
C HIS A 159 -29.21 3.22 17.05
N SER A 160 -28.16 4.05 17.05
CA SER A 160 -27.45 4.43 15.83
C SER A 160 -26.79 3.22 15.17
N ALA A 161 -26.09 2.39 15.94
CA ALA A 161 -25.42 1.19 15.45
C ALA A 161 -26.40 0.15 14.86
N ILE A 162 -27.55 -0.08 15.52
CA ILE A 162 -28.61 -0.99 15.01
C ILE A 162 -29.15 -0.47 13.68
N SER A 163 -29.40 0.84 13.58
CA SER A 163 -29.94 1.45 12.37
C SER A 163 -28.96 1.38 11.20
N GLU A 164 -27.68 1.66 11.46
CA GLU A 164 -26.59 1.52 10.50
C GLU A 164 -26.44 0.07 10.04
N ALA A 165 -26.46 -0.89 10.98
CA ALA A 165 -26.32 -2.31 10.67
C ALA A 165 -27.49 -2.83 9.81
N LYS A 166 -28.73 -2.43 10.09
CA LYS A 166 -29.90 -2.74 9.25
C LYS A 166 -29.76 -2.16 7.84
N SER A 167 -29.31 -0.91 7.72
CA SER A 167 -29.15 -0.23 6.44
C SER A 167 -28.03 -0.83 5.59
N ALA A 168 -26.88 -1.12 6.22
CA ALA A 168 -25.67 -1.59 5.53
C ALA A 168 -25.67 -3.10 5.26
N PHE A 169 -26.23 -3.90 6.17
CA PHE A 169 -26.09 -5.36 6.16
C PHE A 169 -27.42 -6.11 6.20
N GLY A 170 -28.57 -5.41 6.25
CA GLY A 170 -29.91 -6.03 6.36
C GLY A 170 -30.19 -6.70 7.71
N ASN A 171 -29.22 -6.72 8.62
CA ASN A 171 -29.31 -7.33 9.95
C ASN A 171 -28.93 -6.29 11.02
N GLY A 172 -29.84 -6.04 11.96
CA GLY A 172 -29.67 -5.06 13.04
C GLY A 172 -28.97 -5.58 14.29
N ALA A 173 -28.52 -6.84 14.32
CA ALA A 173 -27.87 -7.42 15.48
C ALA A 173 -26.54 -6.72 15.77
N VAL A 174 -26.43 -6.14 16.97
CA VAL A 174 -25.20 -5.54 17.50
C VAL A 174 -24.85 -6.19 18.84
N PHE A 175 -23.57 -6.27 19.17
CA PHE A 175 -23.07 -6.73 20.47
C PHE A 175 -22.04 -5.74 21.02
N ILE A 176 -21.76 -5.81 22.33
CA ILE A 176 -20.85 -4.88 23.01
C ILE A 176 -19.67 -5.64 23.58
N GLU A 177 -18.48 -5.07 23.47
CA GLU A 177 -17.24 -5.58 24.03
C GLU A 177 -16.49 -4.49 24.78
N LYS A 178 -15.59 -4.89 25.68
CA LYS A 178 -14.56 -3.99 26.22
C LYS A 178 -13.77 -3.40 25.06
N TYR A 179 -13.61 -2.09 25.04
CA TYR A 179 -12.66 -1.47 24.12
C TYR A 179 -11.24 -1.69 24.66
N VAL A 180 -10.44 -2.45 23.92
CA VAL A 180 -9.01 -2.58 24.19
C VAL A 180 -8.30 -1.45 23.45
N GLY A 181 -7.82 -0.46 24.21
CA GLY A 181 -7.43 0.84 23.66
C GLY A 181 -6.04 0.92 23.03
N SER A 182 -5.02 0.27 23.60
CA SER A 182 -3.65 0.24 23.05
C SER A 182 -3.21 -1.20 22.71
N PRO A 183 -3.98 -1.96 21.90
CA PRO A 183 -3.72 -3.38 21.82
C PRO A 183 -2.54 -3.70 20.91
N ARG A 184 -1.89 -4.82 21.23
CA ARG A 184 -1.14 -5.57 20.24
C ARG A 184 -2.06 -6.47 19.46
N HIS A 185 -1.77 -6.60 18.18
CA HIS A 185 -2.37 -7.62 17.33
C HIS A 185 -1.38 -8.78 17.24
N ILE A 186 -1.65 -9.84 17.99
CA ILE A 186 -0.84 -11.06 18.01
C ILE A 186 -1.64 -12.18 17.39
N GLU A 187 -1.06 -12.90 16.46
CA GLU A 187 -1.76 -13.97 15.76
C GLU A 187 -0.94 -15.23 15.73
N VAL A 188 -1.59 -16.39 15.71
CA VAL A 188 -0.93 -17.70 15.79
C VAL A 188 -1.26 -18.51 14.56
N GLN A 189 -0.21 -18.96 13.86
CA GLN A 189 -0.35 -19.87 12.73
C GLN A 189 -0.79 -21.24 13.23
N VAL A 190 -1.84 -21.81 12.65
CA VAL A 190 -2.23 -23.21 12.86
C VAL A 190 -2.14 -24.00 11.55
N LEU A 191 -1.86 -25.29 11.66
CA LEU A 191 -1.89 -26.25 10.56
C LEU A 191 -2.52 -27.56 11.06
N CYS A 192 -3.52 -28.04 10.34
CA CYS A 192 -4.30 -29.22 10.75
C CYS A 192 -4.45 -30.19 9.59
N ASP A 193 -4.25 -31.49 9.82
CA ASP A 193 -4.46 -32.52 8.81
C ASP A 193 -5.79 -33.28 8.97
N THR A 194 -6.09 -34.13 7.99
CA THR A 194 -7.29 -34.98 8.00
C THR A 194 -7.21 -36.17 8.96
N HIS A 195 -6.09 -36.33 9.67
CA HIS A 195 -5.81 -37.45 10.57
C HIS A 195 -5.89 -37.04 12.05
N GLY A 196 -6.37 -35.82 12.32
CA GLY A 196 -6.56 -35.27 13.66
C GLY A 196 -5.31 -34.63 14.26
N ASN A 197 -4.22 -34.48 13.52
CA ASN A 197 -3.06 -33.74 13.99
C ASN A 197 -3.30 -32.25 13.79
N MET A 198 -3.11 -31.47 14.86
CA MET A 198 -3.28 -30.02 14.87
C MET A 198 -2.10 -29.41 15.62
N VAL A 199 -1.37 -28.51 14.97
CA VAL A 199 -0.18 -27.87 15.52
C VAL A 199 -0.23 -26.37 15.30
N HIS A 200 0.44 -25.61 16.17
CA HIS A 200 0.73 -24.20 15.95
C HIS A 200 2.18 -24.00 15.51
N LEU A 201 2.41 -23.06 14.58
CA LEU A 201 3.74 -22.67 14.11
C LEU A 201 4.14 -21.30 14.68
N PHE A 202 3.96 -21.17 16.00
CA PHE A 202 4.22 -19.96 16.80
C PHE A 202 3.38 -18.74 16.38
N GLU A 203 3.68 -17.60 16.98
CA GLU A 203 2.98 -16.35 16.78
C GLU A 203 3.69 -15.37 15.83
N ARG A 204 2.92 -14.41 15.33
CA ARG A 204 3.38 -13.19 14.67
C ARG A 204 2.85 -11.96 15.40
N ASP A 205 3.64 -10.90 15.50
CA ASP A 205 3.17 -9.58 15.92
C ASP A 205 2.90 -8.73 14.67
N CYS A 206 1.64 -8.37 14.49
CA CYS A 206 1.14 -7.60 13.35
C CYS A 206 0.64 -6.22 13.78
N SER A 207 1.17 -5.68 14.88
CA SER A 207 0.66 -4.43 15.49
C SER A 207 1.03 -3.17 14.70
N VAL A 208 2.01 -3.20 13.79
CA VAL A 208 2.30 -2.01 12.97
C VAL A 208 1.28 -1.92 11.84
N GLN A 209 0.23 -1.13 12.08
CA GLN A 209 -0.94 -1.01 11.21
C GLN A 209 -1.26 0.42 10.80
N ARG A 210 -1.82 0.57 9.61
CA ARG A 210 -2.40 1.82 9.10
C ARG A 210 -3.88 1.57 8.80
N ARG A 211 -4.80 2.33 9.42
CA ARG A 211 -6.25 2.19 9.21
C ARG A 211 -6.73 0.74 9.30
N HIS A 212 -6.23 0.00 10.30
CA HIS A 212 -6.48 -1.43 10.53
C HIS A 212 -5.93 -2.39 9.46
N GLN A 213 -5.07 -1.91 8.55
CA GLN A 213 -4.32 -2.76 7.62
C GLN A 213 -2.92 -2.98 8.16
N LYS A 214 -2.47 -4.24 8.17
CA LYS A 214 -1.11 -4.64 8.55
C LYS A 214 -0.11 -4.11 7.53
N VAL A 215 1.01 -3.55 8.00
CA VAL A 215 2.05 -2.94 7.15
C VAL A 215 3.42 -3.58 7.39
N VAL A 216 3.72 -3.88 8.65
CA VAL A 216 4.94 -4.58 9.08
C VAL A 216 4.56 -5.66 10.07
N GLU A 217 5.09 -6.85 9.84
CA GLU A 217 4.85 -8.05 10.64
C GLU A 217 6.19 -8.65 11.10
N GLU A 218 6.21 -9.24 12.29
CA GLU A 218 7.40 -9.93 12.81
C GLU A 218 7.09 -11.30 13.40
N ALA A 219 8.03 -12.23 13.28
CA ALA A 219 7.98 -13.53 13.91
C ALA A 219 9.35 -13.92 14.51
N PRO A 220 9.41 -14.41 15.76
CA PRO A 220 8.33 -14.36 16.76
C PRO A 220 8.03 -12.92 17.18
N SER A 221 7.05 -12.73 18.06
CA SER A 221 6.79 -11.41 18.65
C SER A 221 7.91 -11.00 19.62
N ALA A 222 8.15 -9.70 19.75
CA ALA A 222 9.14 -9.16 20.70
C ALA A 222 8.69 -9.25 22.19
N ILE A 223 7.40 -9.50 22.45
CA ILE A 223 6.80 -9.28 23.78
C ILE A 223 6.36 -10.56 24.52
N LEU A 224 6.13 -11.65 23.80
CA LEU A 224 5.70 -12.91 24.41
C LEU A 224 6.89 -13.64 25.06
N SER A 225 6.70 -14.03 26.33
CA SER A 225 7.54 -15.02 26.98
C SER A 225 7.22 -16.43 26.47
N ASP A 226 8.11 -17.39 26.69
CA ASP A 226 7.89 -18.78 26.27
C ASP A 226 6.63 -19.39 26.88
N ALA A 227 6.33 -19.06 28.15
CA ALA A 227 5.13 -19.54 28.83
C ALA A 227 3.85 -18.98 28.18
N LEU A 228 3.82 -17.67 27.90
CA LEU A 228 2.67 -17.03 27.28
C LEU A 228 2.50 -17.48 25.82
N ARG A 229 3.61 -17.67 25.10
CA ARG A 229 3.61 -18.23 23.75
C ARG A 229 3.04 -19.65 23.71
N ALA A 230 3.44 -20.50 24.64
CA ALA A 230 2.90 -21.86 24.76
C ALA A 230 1.40 -21.85 25.10
N GLU A 231 0.98 -20.94 25.98
CA GLU A 231 -0.44 -20.77 26.33
C GLU A 231 -1.28 -20.31 25.13
N MET A 232 -0.86 -19.22 24.46
CA MET A 232 -1.53 -18.70 23.27
C MET A 232 -1.54 -19.72 22.12
N GLY A 233 -0.42 -20.41 21.92
CA GLY A 233 -0.29 -21.49 20.93
C GLY A 233 -1.31 -22.60 21.16
N LYS A 234 -1.44 -23.06 22.42
CA LYS A 234 -2.47 -24.04 22.78
C LYS A 234 -3.88 -23.51 22.53
N LYS A 235 -4.18 -22.25 22.90
CA LYS A 235 -5.50 -21.65 22.68
C LYS A 235 -5.84 -21.51 21.19
N ALA A 236 -4.87 -21.22 20.34
CA ALA A 236 -5.06 -21.21 18.89
C ALA A 236 -5.41 -22.61 18.34
N VAL A 237 -4.73 -23.65 18.82
CA VAL A 237 -5.08 -25.04 18.46
C VAL A 237 -6.46 -25.42 19.00
N ASP A 238 -6.84 -24.94 20.19
CA ASP A 238 -8.19 -25.15 20.74
C ASP A 238 -9.27 -24.46 19.88
N VAL A 239 -9.01 -23.26 19.32
CA VAL A 239 -9.90 -22.60 18.35
C VAL A 239 -10.03 -23.42 17.07
N ALA A 240 -8.93 -23.93 16.52
CA ALA A 240 -8.97 -24.79 15.35
C ALA A 240 -9.78 -26.08 15.61
N ARG A 241 -9.66 -26.64 16.83
CA ARG A 241 -10.41 -27.83 17.24
C ARG A 241 -11.91 -27.58 17.35
N SER A 242 -12.34 -26.39 17.77
CA SER A 242 -13.77 -26.09 17.95
C SER A 242 -14.59 -26.09 16.67
N CYS A 243 -13.93 -26.02 15.51
CA CYS A 243 -14.58 -26.02 14.19
C CYS A 243 -14.11 -27.14 13.26
N ASP A 244 -13.49 -28.20 13.80
CA ASP A 244 -12.97 -29.34 13.04
C ASP A 244 -12.04 -28.89 11.87
N TYR A 245 -11.16 -27.93 12.15
CA TYR A 245 -10.37 -27.23 11.13
C TYR A 245 -9.37 -28.13 10.39
N ILE A 246 -9.16 -27.88 9.09
CA ILE A 246 -8.21 -28.58 8.20
C ILE A 246 -7.44 -27.53 7.38
N GLY A 247 -6.17 -27.81 7.07
CA GLY A 247 -5.31 -26.94 6.29
C GLY A 247 -4.63 -25.87 7.15
N ALA A 248 -4.12 -24.83 6.50
CA ALA A 248 -3.52 -23.68 7.18
C ALA A 248 -4.61 -22.67 7.57
N GLY A 249 -4.46 -22.08 8.76
CA GLY A 249 -5.30 -20.98 9.22
C GLY A 249 -4.55 -20.13 10.23
N THR A 250 -5.10 -18.97 10.57
CA THR A 250 -4.52 -18.11 11.60
C THR A 250 -5.58 -17.71 12.60
N VAL A 251 -5.24 -17.84 13.88
CA VAL A 251 -6.08 -17.36 14.98
C VAL A 251 -5.52 -16.03 15.46
N GLU A 252 -6.31 -14.97 15.33
CA GLU A 252 -5.93 -13.62 15.73
C GLU A 252 -6.41 -13.30 17.15
N PHE A 253 -5.51 -12.70 17.93
CA PHE A 253 -5.76 -12.24 19.29
C PHE A 253 -5.46 -10.76 19.42
N ILE A 254 -6.27 -10.10 20.24
CA ILE A 254 -5.99 -8.75 20.72
C ILE A 254 -5.36 -8.88 22.11
N MET A 255 -4.22 -8.25 22.35
CA MET A 255 -3.52 -8.31 23.64
C MET A 255 -3.41 -6.92 24.27
N ASP A 256 -3.78 -6.80 25.54
CA ASP A 256 -3.74 -5.55 26.30
C ASP A 256 -2.34 -5.26 26.89
N GLU A 257 -2.22 -4.10 27.56
CA GLU A 257 -0.98 -3.64 28.20
C GLU A 257 -0.54 -4.53 29.38
N GLN A 258 -1.46 -5.30 29.97
CA GLN A 258 -1.20 -6.26 31.04
C GLN A 258 -0.87 -7.66 30.51
N LYS A 259 -0.78 -7.82 29.18
CA LYS A 259 -0.57 -9.09 28.46
C LYS A 259 -1.71 -10.09 28.61
N ASN A 260 -2.92 -9.65 28.95
CA ASN A 260 -4.11 -10.47 28.74
C ASN A 260 -4.42 -10.48 27.24
N PHE A 261 -4.67 -11.66 26.70
CA PHE A 261 -5.02 -11.82 25.29
C PHE A 261 -6.44 -12.33 25.14
N TYR A 262 -7.11 -11.92 24.07
CA TYR A 262 -8.49 -12.26 23.79
C TYR A 262 -8.66 -12.61 22.31
N PHE A 263 -9.37 -13.71 22.03
CA PHE A 263 -9.68 -14.12 20.67
C PHE A 263 -10.47 -13.03 19.94
N MET A 264 -10.04 -12.73 18.72
CA MET A 264 -10.64 -11.71 17.88
C MET A 264 -11.34 -12.33 16.68
N GLU A 265 -10.61 -13.09 15.87
CA GLU A 265 -11.13 -13.80 14.71
C GLU A 265 -10.20 -14.95 14.30
N MET A 266 -10.67 -15.80 13.39
CA MET A 266 -9.85 -16.80 12.72
C MET A 266 -9.91 -16.57 11.22
N ASN A 267 -8.77 -16.30 10.60
CA ASN A 267 -8.64 -16.25 9.15
C ASN A 267 -8.56 -17.70 8.63
N THR A 268 -9.56 -18.11 7.86
CA THR A 268 -9.75 -19.52 7.45
C THR A 268 -8.99 -19.85 6.15
N ARG A 269 -7.75 -19.37 6.08
CA ARG A 269 -6.88 -19.39 4.91
C ARG A 269 -5.43 -19.11 5.30
N LEU A 270 -4.52 -19.21 4.32
CA LEU A 270 -3.19 -18.64 4.43
C LEU A 270 -3.27 -17.10 4.50
N GLN A 271 -2.29 -16.48 5.14
CA GLN A 271 -2.15 -15.02 5.24
C GLN A 271 -0.96 -14.51 4.43
N VAL A 272 -0.91 -13.19 4.20
CA VAL A 272 0.13 -12.53 3.39
C VAL A 272 1.49 -12.74 4.05
N GLU A 273 1.52 -12.54 5.37
CA GLU A 273 2.62 -12.58 6.32
C GLU A 273 3.07 -14.00 6.75
N HIS A 274 2.55 -15.05 6.10
CA HIS A 274 3.05 -16.42 6.34
C HIS A 274 4.58 -16.60 6.17
N PRO A 275 5.29 -15.85 5.28
CA PRO A 275 6.74 -16.03 5.10
C PRO A 275 7.55 -15.85 6.38
N VAL A 276 7.18 -14.94 7.28
CA VAL A 276 7.96 -14.76 8.52
C VAL A 276 7.90 -16.00 9.41
N THR A 277 6.76 -16.72 9.41
CA THR A 277 6.64 -18.03 10.08
C THR A 277 7.47 -19.09 9.37
N GLU A 278 7.45 -19.14 8.04
CA GLU A 278 8.28 -20.09 7.28
C GLU A 278 9.78 -19.88 7.55
N MET A 279 10.22 -18.61 7.62
CA MET A 279 11.63 -18.26 7.85
C MET A 279 12.13 -18.70 9.21
N ILE A 280 11.31 -18.65 10.27
CA ILE A 280 11.73 -19.05 11.63
C ILE A 280 11.52 -20.53 11.95
N THR A 281 10.70 -21.23 11.16
CA THR A 281 10.40 -22.66 11.38
C THR A 281 11.06 -23.58 10.36
N GLY A 282 11.46 -23.06 9.19
CA GLY A 282 11.94 -23.85 8.06
C GLY A 282 10.83 -24.67 7.36
N ILE A 283 9.56 -24.42 7.67
CA ILE A 283 8.42 -25.15 7.12
C ILE A 283 7.78 -24.33 6.00
N ASP A 284 7.62 -24.96 4.84
CA ASP A 284 6.92 -24.42 3.67
C ASP A 284 5.41 -24.68 3.81
N LEU A 285 4.66 -23.66 4.22
CA LEU A 285 3.24 -23.74 4.56
C LEU A 285 2.38 -24.06 3.33
N VAL A 286 2.71 -23.48 2.16
CA VAL A 286 1.97 -23.75 0.91
C VAL A 286 2.13 -25.21 0.49
N LYS A 287 3.35 -25.75 0.60
CA LYS A 287 3.62 -27.17 0.34
C LYS A 287 2.87 -28.07 1.32
N GLU A 288 2.84 -27.73 2.60
CA GLU A 288 2.09 -28.51 3.59
C GLU A 288 0.58 -28.44 3.36
N GLN A 289 0.01 -27.30 2.95
CA GLN A 289 -1.40 -27.21 2.55
C GLN A 289 -1.74 -28.21 1.43
N ILE A 290 -0.88 -28.31 0.41
CA ILE A 290 -1.07 -29.25 -0.70
C ILE A 290 -0.97 -30.71 -0.22
N LYS A 291 -0.02 -31.03 0.67
CA LYS A 291 0.10 -32.38 1.25
C LYS A 291 -1.14 -32.76 2.06
N VAL A 292 -1.62 -31.85 2.92
CA VAL A 292 -2.84 -32.05 3.70
C VAL A 292 -4.03 -32.28 2.78
N ALA A 293 -4.17 -31.49 1.71
CA ALA A 293 -5.25 -31.66 0.73
C ALA A 293 -5.18 -33.00 -0.03
N ARG A 294 -3.99 -33.60 -0.14
CA ARG A 294 -3.79 -34.96 -0.66
C ARG A 294 -4.07 -36.07 0.37
N GLY A 295 -4.52 -35.70 1.57
CA GLY A 295 -4.78 -36.62 2.67
C GLY A 295 -3.51 -37.17 3.31
N GLU A 296 -2.36 -36.51 3.14
CA GLU A 296 -1.12 -36.88 3.85
C GLU A 296 -1.18 -36.43 5.31
N LYS A 297 -0.48 -37.15 6.18
CA LYS A 297 -0.28 -36.77 7.59
C LYS A 297 0.80 -35.70 7.69
N LEU A 298 0.67 -34.76 8.63
CA LEU A 298 1.76 -33.84 8.95
C LEU A 298 3.04 -34.62 9.29
N SER A 299 4.17 -34.20 8.71
CA SER A 299 5.46 -34.89 8.90
C SER A 299 6.19 -34.49 10.18
N PHE A 300 5.55 -33.72 11.05
CA PHE A 300 6.10 -33.20 12.31
C PHE A 300 5.00 -33.10 13.36
N ALA A 301 5.38 -33.22 14.62
CA ALA A 301 4.54 -32.97 15.78
C ALA A 301 4.86 -31.59 16.42
N GLN A 302 4.08 -31.18 17.42
CA GLN A 302 4.24 -29.88 18.06
C GLN A 302 5.62 -29.74 18.74
N GLU A 303 6.11 -30.84 19.32
CA GLU A 303 7.39 -30.95 20.02
C GLU A 303 8.62 -30.90 19.09
N ASP A 304 8.44 -31.13 17.79
CA ASP A 304 9.51 -31.04 16.79
C ASP A 304 9.80 -29.58 16.38
N LEU A 305 8.83 -28.69 16.60
CA LEU A 305 8.89 -27.29 16.17
C LEU A 305 9.79 -26.46 17.09
N LYS A 306 10.63 -25.63 16.47
CA LYS A 306 11.52 -24.69 17.15
C LYS A 306 11.48 -23.34 16.45
N ILE A 307 11.73 -22.30 17.23
CA ILE A 307 11.99 -20.96 16.71
C ILE A 307 13.48 -20.86 16.44
N GLU A 308 13.85 -20.71 15.17
CA GLU A 308 15.20 -20.37 14.76
C GLU A 308 15.22 -18.91 14.30
N GLY A 309 16.04 -18.08 14.92
CA GLY A 309 16.22 -16.69 14.52
C GLY A 309 14.99 -15.80 14.69
N HIS A 310 14.91 -14.77 13.84
CA HIS A 310 13.84 -13.77 13.80
C HIS A 310 13.61 -13.32 12.37
N ALA A 311 12.37 -13.01 12.01
CA ALA A 311 12.01 -12.52 10.70
C ALA A 311 11.07 -11.32 10.74
N PHE A 312 11.21 -10.45 9.73
CA PHE A 312 10.32 -9.31 9.48
C PHE A 312 9.77 -9.38 8.07
N GLU A 313 8.53 -8.92 7.88
CA GLU A 313 7.96 -8.62 6.57
C GLU A 313 7.58 -7.13 6.49
N VAL A 314 7.87 -6.51 5.35
CA VAL A 314 7.37 -5.19 4.97
C VAL A 314 6.57 -5.37 3.68
N ARG A 315 5.30 -4.96 3.72
CA ARG A 315 4.47 -4.92 2.51
C ARG A 315 4.86 -3.70 1.66
N VAL A 316 5.38 -3.96 0.46
CA VAL A 316 5.80 -2.93 -0.48
C VAL A 316 4.61 -2.58 -1.38
N TYR A 317 3.93 -1.49 -1.07
CA TYR A 317 2.79 -0.97 -1.83
C TYR A 317 3.22 0.19 -2.73
N ALA A 318 2.50 0.36 -3.84
CA ALA A 318 2.54 1.56 -4.67
C ALA A 318 1.74 2.70 -4.01
N GLU A 319 2.24 3.17 -2.88
CA GLU A 319 1.63 4.25 -2.09
C GLU A 319 2.68 5.27 -1.66
N ASN A 320 2.27 6.54 -1.63
CA ASN A 320 3.12 7.64 -1.19
C ASN A 320 2.96 7.90 0.31
N ALA A 321 3.85 7.35 1.14
CA ALA A 321 3.82 7.58 2.60
C ALA A 321 3.90 9.07 3.00
N ARG A 322 4.45 9.94 2.13
CA ARG A 322 4.51 11.40 2.36
C ARG A 322 3.16 12.09 2.11
N GLU A 323 2.30 11.49 1.30
CA GLU A 323 0.97 12.01 0.97
C GLU A 323 -0.11 11.12 1.60
N ASN A 324 0.03 10.85 2.90
CA ASN A 324 -0.94 10.05 3.69
C ASN A 324 -1.20 8.66 3.06
N PHE A 325 -0.17 8.08 2.45
CA PHE A 325 -0.20 6.79 1.76
C PHE A 325 -1.30 6.76 0.68
N MET A 326 -1.38 7.81 -0.12
CA MET A 326 -2.20 7.81 -1.32
C MET A 326 -1.63 6.82 -2.35
N PRO A 327 -2.47 6.03 -3.04
CA PRO A 327 -2.01 5.19 -4.14
C PRO A 327 -1.29 6.01 -5.21
N ASP A 328 -0.11 5.56 -5.62
CA ASP A 328 0.68 6.14 -6.70
C ASP A 328 0.88 5.09 -7.78
N ILE A 329 -0.08 5.06 -8.71
CA ILE A 329 -0.16 4.05 -9.75
C ILE A 329 0.62 4.53 -10.97
N GLY A 330 1.43 3.64 -11.54
CA GLY A 330 2.17 3.96 -12.75
C GLY A 330 3.00 2.80 -13.26
N ASN A 331 3.94 3.14 -14.15
CA ASN A 331 4.84 2.20 -14.79
C ASN A 331 6.09 1.95 -13.95
N LEU A 332 6.47 0.69 -13.73
CA LEU A 332 7.69 0.27 -13.03
C LEU A 332 8.92 0.42 -13.93
N LYS A 333 9.36 1.66 -14.19
CA LYS A 333 10.51 1.98 -15.07
C LYS A 333 11.81 1.30 -14.65
N VAL A 334 12.05 1.20 -13.35
CA VAL A 334 13.14 0.38 -12.78
C VAL A 334 12.55 -0.46 -11.68
N TYR A 335 12.89 -1.75 -11.70
CA TYR A 335 12.50 -2.70 -10.68
C TYR A 335 13.66 -3.66 -10.43
N LYS A 336 14.47 -3.36 -9.41
CA LYS A 336 15.58 -4.22 -8.99
C LYS A 336 15.41 -4.60 -7.54
N ARG A 337 15.22 -5.88 -7.33
CA ARG A 337 15.05 -6.46 -6.00
C ARG A 337 16.35 -6.45 -5.19
N PRO A 338 16.27 -6.32 -3.87
CA PRO A 338 17.40 -6.59 -3.01
C PRO A 338 17.71 -8.09 -3.02
N HIS A 339 18.99 -8.43 -2.85
CA HIS A 339 19.48 -9.80 -2.81
C HIS A 339 20.49 -9.93 -1.68
N GLY A 340 20.60 -11.13 -1.11
CA GLY A 340 21.61 -11.43 -0.10
C GLY A 340 21.15 -12.48 0.92
N PRO A 341 22.03 -12.87 1.85
CA PRO A 341 21.70 -13.81 2.91
C PRO A 341 20.52 -13.31 3.76
N GLY A 342 19.52 -14.17 3.94
CA GLY A 342 18.33 -13.86 4.74
C GLY A 342 17.44 -12.77 4.15
N ILE A 343 17.50 -12.50 2.85
CA ILE A 343 16.54 -11.65 2.14
C ILE A 343 15.68 -12.54 1.25
N ARG A 344 14.35 -12.42 1.39
CA ARG A 344 13.35 -13.06 0.55
C ARG A 344 12.43 -11.99 -0.01
N VAL A 345 12.10 -12.09 -1.30
CA VAL A 345 11.14 -11.21 -1.96
C VAL A 345 10.13 -12.08 -2.68
N ASP A 346 8.86 -11.96 -2.31
CA ASP A 346 7.75 -12.57 -3.02
C ASP A 346 7.04 -11.45 -3.80
N ASP A 347 7.13 -11.46 -5.13
CA ASP A 347 6.65 -10.37 -6.00
C ASP A 347 5.71 -10.85 -7.12
N GLY A 348 4.89 -9.91 -7.62
CA GLY A 348 3.94 -10.14 -8.70
C GLY A 348 4.20 -9.29 -9.96
N PHE A 349 5.37 -8.65 -10.06
CA PHE A 349 5.66 -7.66 -11.10
C PHE A 349 7.06 -7.80 -11.70
N GLU A 350 7.22 -7.29 -12.93
CA GLU A 350 8.49 -7.18 -13.65
C GLU A 350 8.75 -5.73 -14.05
N GLN A 351 10.02 -5.39 -14.29
CA GLN A 351 10.39 -4.08 -14.81
C GLN A 351 9.64 -3.78 -16.12
N GLY A 352 9.07 -2.58 -16.21
CA GLY A 352 8.32 -2.10 -17.36
C GLY A 352 6.82 -2.41 -17.29
N MET A 353 6.35 -3.16 -16.30
CA MET A 353 4.91 -3.38 -16.09
C MET A 353 4.23 -2.15 -15.49
N ASP A 354 2.94 -1.98 -15.80
CA ASP A 354 2.07 -1.02 -15.15
C ASP A 354 1.41 -1.66 -13.92
N ILE A 355 1.26 -0.87 -12.86
CA ILE A 355 0.43 -1.28 -11.72
C ILE A 355 -1.04 -1.07 -12.10
N PRO A 356 -1.90 -2.09 -12.02
CA PRO A 356 -3.31 -1.96 -12.39
C PRO A 356 -4.10 -1.19 -11.32
N ILE A 357 -5.01 -0.32 -11.75
CA ILE A 357 -5.93 0.42 -10.86
C ILE A 357 -7.04 -0.46 -10.24
N HIS A 358 -7.25 -1.64 -10.80
CA HIS A 358 -8.38 -2.50 -10.43
C HIS A 358 -8.12 -3.37 -9.19
N TYR A 359 -6.86 -3.50 -8.77
CA TYR A 359 -6.46 -4.43 -7.72
C TYR A 359 -5.74 -3.72 -6.58
N ASP A 360 -5.44 -4.49 -5.55
CA ASP A 360 -4.58 -4.05 -4.46
C ASP A 360 -3.20 -3.61 -5.01
N PRO A 361 -2.67 -2.44 -4.60
CA PRO A 361 -1.44 -1.89 -5.17
C PRO A 361 -0.16 -2.50 -4.56
N MET A 362 -0.24 -3.65 -3.88
CA MET A 362 0.94 -4.35 -3.36
C MET A 362 1.81 -4.87 -4.51
N ILE A 363 3.07 -4.42 -4.52
CA ILE A 363 4.08 -4.79 -5.51
C ILE A 363 4.77 -6.10 -5.09
N SER A 364 5.16 -6.18 -3.82
CA SER A 364 5.89 -7.34 -3.28
C SER A 364 5.84 -7.38 -1.76
N LYS A 365 6.14 -8.54 -1.20
CA LYS A 365 6.48 -8.72 0.21
C LYS A 365 8.00 -8.77 0.34
N LEU A 366 8.57 -7.83 1.10
CA LEU A 366 9.99 -7.86 1.42
C LEU A 366 10.17 -8.50 2.79
N VAL A 367 10.86 -9.63 2.84
CA VAL A 367 11.07 -10.43 4.05
C VAL A 367 12.55 -10.48 4.38
N THR A 368 12.90 -10.23 5.64
CA THR A 368 14.25 -10.45 6.15
C THR A 368 14.29 -11.41 7.31
N TYR A 369 15.40 -12.11 7.44
CA TYR A 369 15.67 -13.08 8.49
C TYR A 369 17.06 -12.83 9.08
N GLY A 370 17.22 -13.02 10.38
CA GLY A 370 18.50 -12.93 11.10
C GLY A 370 18.56 -13.92 12.26
N LYS A 371 19.75 -14.12 12.84
CA LYS A 371 19.91 -15.00 14.01
C LYS A 371 19.19 -14.48 15.26
N ASP A 372 18.90 -13.19 15.26
CA ASP A 372 18.20 -12.45 16.28
C ASP A 372 17.43 -11.28 15.63
N ARG A 373 16.57 -10.65 16.43
CA ARG A 373 15.72 -9.53 16.01
C ARG A 373 16.51 -8.36 15.46
N GLU A 374 17.66 -8.04 16.04
CA GLU A 374 18.46 -6.89 15.63
C GLU A 374 19.12 -7.12 14.27
N GLU A 375 19.65 -8.33 14.02
CA GLU A 375 20.20 -8.68 12.72
C GLU A 375 19.12 -8.65 11.63
N ALA A 376 17.93 -9.20 11.89
CA ALA A 376 16.82 -9.18 10.94
C ALA A 376 16.39 -7.73 10.60
N ARG A 377 16.34 -6.85 11.62
CA ARG A 377 16.00 -5.42 11.49
C ARG A 377 17.04 -4.66 10.67
N MET A 378 18.32 -4.85 10.96
CA MET A 378 19.41 -4.21 10.21
C MET A 378 19.46 -4.68 8.76
N ARG A 379 19.17 -5.97 8.50
CA ARG A 379 18.98 -6.49 7.14
C ARG A 379 17.79 -5.85 6.45
N MET A 380 16.67 -5.62 7.14
CA MET A 380 15.50 -4.95 6.56
C MET A 380 15.83 -3.52 6.15
N ILE A 381 16.49 -2.75 7.01
CA ILE A 381 16.94 -1.38 6.69
C ILE A 381 17.76 -1.39 5.41
N ARG A 382 18.75 -2.29 5.33
CA ARG A 382 19.61 -2.40 4.15
C ARG A 382 18.84 -2.86 2.91
N ALA A 383 17.94 -3.82 3.04
CA ALA A 383 17.14 -4.33 1.94
C ALA A 383 16.20 -3.25 1.39
N CYS A 384 15.60 -2.41 2.24
CA CYS A 384 14.82 -1.25 1.79
C CYS A 384 15.67 -0.25 0.99
N GLU A 385 16.92 -0.01 1.38
CA GLU A 385 17.84 0.89 0.65
C GLU A 385 18.28 0.31 -0.70
N ASP A 386 18.48 -1.01 -0.77
CA ASP A 386 18.95 -1.70 -1.96
C ASP A 386 17.80 -2.02 -2.95
N TYR A 387 16.54 -1.87 -2.53
CA TYR A 387 15.38 -2.10 -3.38
C TYR A 387 15.09 -0.89 -4.28
N GLU A 388 15.58 -0.96 -5.52
CA GLU A 388 15.41 0.12 -6.51
C GLU A 388 14.06 -0.04 -7.23
N ILE A 389 13.06 0.73 -6.81
CA ILE A 389 11.78 0.90 -7.51
C ILE A 389 11.69 2.34 -8.02
N VAL A 390 11.61 2.52 -9.34
CA VAL A 390 11.51 3.85 -9.98
C VAL A 390 10.33 3.86 -10.94
N GLY A 391 9.55 4.93 -10.90
CA GLY A 391 8.36 5.07 -11.73
C GLY A 391 7.18 5.65 -10.96
N LEU A 392 7.12 5.27 -9.69
CA LEU A 392 6.12 5.57 -8.69
C LEU A 392 6.78 5.58 -7.30
N THR A 393 6.05 6.07 -6.30
CA THR A 393 6.43 6.01 -4.88
C THR A 393 5.97 4.73 -4.21
N THR A 394 6.68 4.34 -3.16
CA THR A 394 6.39 3.10 -2.42
C THR A 394 6.49 3.29 -0.91
N THR A 395 6.02 2.27 -0.19
CA THR A 395 6.11 2.18 1.28
C THR A 395 7.49 1.81 1.83
N LEU A 396 8.53 1.64 0.99
CA LEU A 396 9.88 1.24 1.43
C LEU A 396 10.49 2.21 2.44
N ASP A 397 10.36 3.52 2.19
CA ASP A 397 10.84 4.57 3.11
C ASP A 397 10.15 4.47 4.48
N PHE A 398 8.85 4.17 4.48
CA PHE A 398 8.08 3.97 5.70
C PHE A 398 8.53 2.70 6.43
N GLY A 399 8.72 1.58 5.72
CA GLY A 399 9.26 0.35 6.29
C GLY A 399 10.62 0.56 6.96
N LYS A 400 11.52 1.30 6.29
CA LYS A 400 12.82 1.70 6.87
C LYS A 400 12.65 2.57 8.12
N PHE A 401 11.75 3.56 8.09
CA PHE A 401 11.43 4.39 9.25
C PHE A 401 10.98 3.56 10.45
N VAL A 402 10.05 2.61 10.26
CA VAL A 402 9.58 1.70 11.32
C VAL A 402 10.75 0.96 11.94
N MET A 403 11.61 0.36 11.10
CA MET A 403 12.77 -0.41 11.56
C MET A 403 13.77 0.45 12.35
N GLN A 404 13.84 1.77 12.13
CA GLN A 404 14.74 2.68 12.83
C GLN A 404 14.12 3.34 14.07
N HIS A 405 12.81 3.22 14.25
CA HIS A 405 12.11 3.95 15.32
C HIS A 405 12.39 3.34 16.71
N PRO A 406 12.72 4.15 17.75
CA PRO A 406 13.06 3.65 19.08
C PRO A 406 12.02 2.71 19.70
N SER A 407 10.72 3.03 19.59
CA SER A 407 9.62 2.18 20.07
C SER A 407 9.58 0.82 19.39
N PHE A 408 9.91 0.74 18.10
CA PHE A 408 9.97 -0.54 17.40
C PHE A 408 11.21 -1.33 17.81
N ILE A 409 12.35 -0.67 17.98
CA ILE A 409 13.62 -1.28 18.43
C ILE A 409 13.46 -1.88 19.84
N SER A 410 12.90 -1.14 20.79
CA SER A 410 12.64 -1.64 22.15
C SER A 410 11.58 -2.73 22.20
N GLY A 411 10.78 -2.84 21.13
CA GLY A 411 9.60 -3.70 21.10
C GLY A 411 8.43 -3.12 21.87
N ASP A 412 8.42 -1.83 22.25
CA ASP A 412 7.35 -1.13 22.97
C ASP A 412 6.46 -0.31 22.00
N PHE A 413 5.54 -0.99 21.32
CA PHE A 413 4.61 -0.40 20.35
C PHE A 413 3.26 -1.13 20.36
N ASP A 414 2.26 -0.55 19.71
CA ASP A 414 0.92 -1.11 19.60
C ASP A 414 0.30 -0.76 18.23
N THR A 415 -0.96 -1.15 18.04
CA THR A 415 -1.77 -0.86 16.82
C THR A 415 -1.88 0.62 16.46
N HIS A 416 -1.55 1.54 17.37
CA HIS A 416 -1.52 2.98 17.13
C HIS A 416 -0.13 3.48 16.75
N PHE A 417 0.86 2.62 16.50
CA PHE A 417 2.24 3.02 16.17
C PHE A 417 2.29 4.12 15.11
N VAL A 418 1.62 3.94 13.97
CA VAL A 418 1.61 4.92 12.88
C VAL A 418 1.00 6.24 13.34
N LYS A 419 -0.13 6.20 14.04
CA LYS A 419 -0.81 7.39 14.57
C LYS A 419 0.04 8.15 15.60
N LYS A 420 0.79 7.42 16.44
CA LYS A 420 1.60 7.98 17.54
C LYS A 420 2.95 8.52 17.07
N HIS A 421 3.58 7.85 16.11
CA HIS A 421 5.00 8.04 15.81
C HIS A 421 5.30 8.53 14.40
N PHE A 422 4.39 8.33 13.44
CA PHE A 422 4.65 8.72 12.06
C PHE A 422 4.04 10.06 11.71
N LYS A 423 4.85 10.92 11.08
CA LYS A 423 4.43 12.12 10.37
C LYS A 423 5.18 12.18 9.04
N PRO A 424 4.53 12.55 7.92
CA PRO A 424 5.17 12.62 6.61
C PRO A 424 6.51 13.35 6.59
N GLU A 425 6.63 14.44 7.34
CA GLU A 425 7.81 15.31 7.39
C GLU A 425 9.04 14.61 7.99
N LEU A 426 8.84 13.51 8.72
CA LEU A 426 9.95 12.70 9.25
C LEU A 426 10.71 11.98 8.13
N LEU A 427 10.06 11.76 6.97
CA LEU A 427 10.70 11.23 5.77
C LEU A 427 11.45 12.30 4.96
N ASP A 428 11.38 13.57 5.38
CA ASP A 428 12.03 14.70 4.71
C ASP A 428 13.42 15.02 5.30
N SER A 429 13.89 14.23 6.28
CA SER A 429 15.21 14.42 6.90
C SER A 429 16.36 13.81 6.08
N GLU A 430 16.81 14.57 5.08
CA GLU A 430 18.20 14.99 4.79
C GLU A 430 18.20 15.69 3.42
N SER A 431 17.56 16.87 3.39
CA SER A 431 17.84 17.93 2.41
C SER A 431 19.27 18.45 2.66
N ASN A 432 20.27 17.64 2.27
CA ASN A 432 21.66 18.07 2.25
C ASN A 432 21.88 19.02 1.06
N ALA A 433 22.79 19.97 1.23
CA ALA A 433 23.24 20.95 0.23
C ALA A 433 23.55 20.37 -1.17
N GLU A 434 23.74 19.05 -1.28
CA GLU A 434 23.82 18.30 -2.54
C GLU A 434 22.52 18.32 -3.37
N GLU A 435 21.32 18.29 -2.75
CA GLU A 435 20.05 18.38 -3.49
C GLU A 435 19.87 19.76 -4.13
N GLU A 436 20.30 20.82 -3.44
CA GLU A 436 20.34 22.19 -3.99
C GLU A 436 21.39 22.32 -5.10
N GLY A 437 22.56 21.69 -4.95
CA GLY A 437 23.59 21.64 -5.98
C GLY A 437 23.15 20.89 -7.24
N VAL A 438 22.48 19.75 -7.06
CA VAL A 438 21.89 18.95 -8.14
C VAL A 438 20.76 19.71 -8.84
N ALA A 439 19.90 20.40 -8.08
CA ALA A 439 18.89 21.29 -8.63
C ALA A 439 19.50 22.38 -9.51
N ALA A 440 20.52 23.07 -9.00
CA ALA A 440 21.22 24.12 -9.72
C ALA A 440 21.87 23.61 -11.02
N MET A 441 22.47 22.41 -11.02
CA MET A 441 23.06 21.81 -12.23
C MET A 441 22.01 21.47 -13.30
N VAL A 442 20.88 20.87 -12.94
CA VAL A 442 19.79 20.57 -13.88
C VAL A 442 19.25 21.85 -14.52
N VAL A 443 19.07 22.87 -13.68
CA VAL A 443 18.55 24.19 -14.02
C VAL A 443 19.53 25.00 -14.88
N ALA A 444 20.84 24.82 -14.70
CA ALA A 444 21.89 25.35 -15.57
C ALA A 444 21.91 24.67 -16.94
N HIS A 445 21.87 23.33 -16.96
CA HIS A 445 21.86 22.53 -18.18
C HIS A 445 20.64 22.81 -19.07
N LEU A 446 19.46 22.97 -18.46
CA LEU A 446 18.26 23.35 -19.20
C LEU A 446 18.37 24.75 -19.82
N LEU A 447 18.99 25.71 -19.14
CA LEU A 447 19.21 27.05 -19.72
C LEU A 447 20.23 27.06 -20.85
N GLU A 448 21.27 26.24 -20.77
CA GLU A 448 22.20 26.10 -21.89
C GLU A 448 21.49 25.52 -23.11
N SER A 449 20.60 24.54 -22.89
CA SER A 449 19.78 23.96 -23.97
C SER A 449 18.76 24.94 -24.57
N THR A 450 18.17 25.86 -23.78
CA THR A 450 17.25 26.89 -24.29
C THR A 450 17.97 28.08 -24.92
N LYS A 451 19.17 28.46 -24.45
CA LYS A 451 20.03 29.46 -25.12
C LYS A 451 20.50 28.98 -26.48
N ALA A 452 20.81 27.69 -26.62
CA ALA A 452 21.13 27.08 -27.92
C ALA A 452 19.92 27.13 -28.88
N LYS A 453 18.71 26.79 -28.40
CA LYS A 453 17.47 26.90 -29.20
C LYS A 453 17.12 28.33 -29.64
N LYS A 454 17.34 29.35 -28.79
CA LYS A 454 17.13 30.77 -29.16
C LYS A 454 18.09 31.26 -30.26
N LYS A 455 19.30 30.70 -30.37
CA LYS A 455 20.24 31.02 -31.46
C LYS A 455 19.81 30.45 -32.81
N VAL A 456 19.19 29.26 -32.83
CA VAL A 456 18.69 28.63 -34.06
C VAL A 456 17.44 29.36 -34.59
N GLN A 457 16.54 29.80 -33.69
CA GLN A 457 15.29 30.45 -34.08
C GLN A 457 15.48 31.89 -34.59
N ALA A 458 16.53 32.60 -34.16
CA ALA A 458 16.87 33.94 -34.65
C ALA A 458 17.42 33.94 -36.11
N ALA A 459 17.77 32.77 -36.66
CA ALA A 459 18.17 32.64 -38.06
C ALA A 459 16.98 32.43 -39.02
N GLU A 460 15.78 32.14 -38.49
CA GLU A 460 14.56 31.92 -39.28
C GLU A 460 13.57 33.10 -39.17
N THR A 461 13.96 34.33 -39.52
CA THR A 461 12.95 35.36 -39.85
C THR A 461 13.44 36.39 -40.88
N SER A 462 13.10 36.18 -42.16
CA SER A 462 12.52 37.20 -43.03
C SER A 462 11.86 36.56 -44.26
N GLU A 463 10.53 36.69 -44.35
CA GLU A 463 9.68 36.45 -45.53
C GLU A 463 9.65 35.02 -46.13
N GLY A 464 8.72 34.21 -45.62
CA GLY A 464 7.61 33.71 -46.45
C GLY A 464 7.90 32.91 -47.73
N ARG A 465 9.00 32.15 -47.81
CA ARG A 465 9.15 30.97 -48.70
C ARG A 465 10.35 30.14 -48.23
N ARG A 466 10.14 28.86 -47.89
CA ARG A 466 11.25 27.93 -47.62
C ARG A 466 11.97 27.62 -48.94
N ILE A 467 13.10 28.27 -49.15
CA ILE A 467 14.09 27.87 -50.15
C ILE A 467 15.00 26.87 -49.43
N MET A 468 15.08 25.62 -49.91
CA MET A 468 16.12 24.71 -49.42
C MET A 468 17.45 25.20 -49.98
N ASP A 469 18.42 25.46 -49.10
CA ASP A 469 19.79 25.73 -49.51
C ASP A 469 20.33 24.52 -50.29
N ALA A 470 21.13 24.77 -51.33
CA ALA A 470 21.73 23.72 -52.15
C ALA A 470 23.11 24.16 -52.63
N ILE A 471 24.00 23.19 -52.85
CA ILE A 471 25.30 23.40 -53.50
C ILE A 471 25.31 22.68 -54.85
N ILE A 472 25.99 23.27 -55.84
CA ILE A 472 26.18 22.63 -57.14
C ILE A 472 27.56 21.99 -57.16
N VAL A 473 27.61 20.68 -57.37
CA VAL A 473 28.85 19.89 -57.49
C VAL A 473 28.79 19.15 -58.82
N ASP A 474 29.77 19.39 -59.69
CA ASP A 474 29.87 18.78 -61.03
C ASP A 474 28.63 18.94 -61.93
N GLY A 475 27.85 20.00 -61.72
CA GLY A 475 26.64 20.31 -62.48
C GLY A 475 25.35 19.77 -61.87
N ASP A 476 25.45 18.97 -60.80
CA ASP A 476 24.30 18.47 -60.06
C ASP A 476 23.96 19.36 -58.85
N THR A 477 22.68 19.63 -58.64
CA THR A 477 22.17 20.40 -57.50
C THR A 477 21.93 19.45 -56.31
N ILE A 478 22.72 19.61 -55.25
CA ILE A 478 22.63 18.81 -54.03
C ILE A 478 21.95 19.65 -52.94
N PRO A 479 20.77 19.25 -52.44
CA PRO A 479 20.10 19.96 -51.35
C PRO A 479 20.87 19.80 -50.03
N LEU A 480 21.06 20.92 -49.33
CA LEU A 480 21.57 20.99 -47.97
C LEU A 480 20.40 20.92 -46.99
N MET A 481 20.50 20.01 -46.02
CA MET A 481 19.62 19.95 -44.86
C MET A 481 20.48 20.16 -43.63
N VAL A 482 20.22 21.25 -42.91
CA VAL A 482 20.80 21.47 -41.58
C VAL A 482 20.03 20.56 -40.62
N LEU A 483 20.71 19.57 -40.05
CA LEU A 483 20.14 18.74 -38.99
C LEU A 483 20.08 19.56 -37.70
N ASP A 484 19.07 19.27 -36.87
CA ASP A 484 18.98 19.87 -35.54
C ASP A 484 20.27 19.64 -34.76
N GLU A 485 20.77 20.68 -34.09
CA GLU A 485 21.96 20.59 -33.25
C GLU A 485 21.66 19.66 -32.07
N VAL A 486 22.26 18.46 -32.09
CA VAL A 486 22.14 17.49 -31.00
C VAL A 486 23.25 17.76 -29.99
N LEU A 487 22.88 18.36 -28.85
CA LEU A 487 23.80 18.54 -27.73
C LEU A 487 24.04 17.16 -27.08
N LEU A 488 25.19 16.54 -27.38
CA LEU A 488 25.67 15.36 -26.68
C LEU A 488 26.35 15.83 -25.39
N VAL A 489 25.69 15.57 -24.27
CA VAL A 489 26.16 15.98 -22.95
C VAL A 489 26.49 14.71 -22.19
N ASP A 490 27.68 14.66 -21.61
CA ASP A 490 28.11 13.50 -20.83
C ASP A 490 27.07 13.14 -19.76
N GLU A 491 26.91 11.84 -19.51
CA GLU A 491 26.06 11.40 -18.41
C GLU A 491 26.60 12.02 -17.11
N PRO A 492 25.74 12.72 -16.33
CA PRO A 492 26.18 13.28 -15.06
C PRO A 492 26.75 12.16 -14.18
N THR A 493 27.97 12.33 -13.71
CA THR A 493 28.59 11.45 -12.73
C THR A 493 28.10 11.82 -11.34
N PHE A 494 27.73 10.83 -10.54
CA PHE A 494 27.18 11.04 -9.21
C PHE A 494 28.07 10.37 -8.16
N ASP A 495 28.32 11.07 -7.06
CA ASP A 495 29.14 10.58 -5.95
C ASP A 495 28.48 9.44 -5.18
N SER A 496 27.16 9.27 -5.32
CA SER A 496 26.38 8.17 -4.74
C SER A 496 25.17 7.80 -5.59
N ARG A 497 24.63 6.59 -5.38
CA ARG A 497 23.37 6.16 -6.00
C ARG A 497 22.17 6.99 -5.54
N GLN A 498 22.18 7.46 -4.29
CA GLN A 498 21.13 8.35 -3.76
C GLN A 498 21.14 9.71 -4.47
N ALA A 499 22.33 10.28 -4.73
CA ALA A 499 22.46 11.52 -5.50
C ALA A 499 21.91 11.34 -6.93
N ARG A 500 22.19 10.20 -7.58
CA ARG A 500 21.63 9.86 -8.89
C ARG A 500 20.11 9.79 -8.88
N HIS A 501 19.53 9.12 -7.89
CA HIS A 501 18.08 8.98 -7.76
C HIS A 501 17.38 10.33 -7.55
N ARG A 502 17.91 11.14 -6.61
CA ARG A 502 17.43 12.50 -6.32
C ARG A 502 17.47 13.40 -7.57
N TYR A 503 18.57 13.35 -8.34
CA TYR A 503 18.69 14.07 -9.61
C TYR A 503 17.56 13.75 -10.59
N TYR A 504 17.22 12.47 -10.78
CA TYR A 504 16.19 12.10 -11.76
C TYR A 504 14.77 12.43 -11.30
N ILE A 505 14.47 12.35 -10.00
CA ILE A 505 13.20 12.82 -9.44
C ILE A 505 13.04 14.31 -9.73
N LEU A 506 14.07 15.09 -9.40
CA LEU A 506 14.03 16.52 -9.56
C LEU A 506 13.96 16.93 -11.04
N LYS A 507 14.76 16.28 -11.90
CA LYS A 507 14.73 16.47 -13.36
C LYS A 507 13.32 16.27 -13.92
N ARG A 508 12.59 15.24 -13.46
CA ARG A 508 11.20 15.02 -13.90
C ARG A 508 10.26 16.13 -13.46
N LYS A 509 10.32 16.52 -12.18
CA LYS A 509 9.49 17.62 -11.65
C LYS A 509 9.76 18.90 -12.43
N VAL A 510 11.04 19.24 -12.64
CA VAL A 510 11.44 20.40 -13.45
C VAL A 510 10.94 20.29 -14.88
N ILE A 511 11.09 19.16 -15.58
CA ILE A 511 10.58 18.97 -16.95
C ILE A 511 9.06 19.21 -17.02
N LYS A 512 8.32 18.75 -16.01
CA LYS A 512 6.87 18.91 -15.94
C LYS A 512 6.47 20.37 -15.73
N VAL A 513 7.14 21.09 -14.82
CA VAL A 513 6.73 22.45 -14.43
C VAL A 513 7.40 23.58 -15.22
N TYR A 514 8.55 23.33 -15.84
CA TYR A 514 9.33 24.36 -16.55
C TYR A 514 8.58 25.05 -17.70
N PRO A 515 7.77 24.35 -18.52
CA PRO A 515 6.98 25.01 -19.57
C PRO A 515 6.07 26.11 -19.02
N TYR A 516 5.47 25.92 -17.85
CA TYR A 516 4.63 26.92 -17.20
C TYR A 516 5.42 28.14 -16.74
N ALA A 517 6.65 27.95 -16.24
CA ALA A 517 7.53 29.06 -15.87
C ALA A 517 7.93 29.91 -17.09
N VAL A 518 8.24 29.28 -18.23
CA VAL A 518 8.54 29.99 -19.48
C VAL A 518 7.30 30.74 -20.00
N ILE A 519 6.12 30.13 -19.94
CA ILE A 519 4.85 30.79 -20.30
C ILE A 519 4.62 32.00 -19.39
N ALA A 520 4.83 31.87 -18.08
CA ALA A 520 4.68 32.96 -17.12
C ALA A 520 5.60 34.14 -17.45
N GLY A 521 6.89 33.88 -17.72
CA GLY A 521 7.84 34.92 -18.16
C GLY A 521 7.37 35.65 -19.43
N ASN A 522 7.08 34.91 -20.51
CA ASN A 522 6.64 35.49 -21.78
C ASN A 522 5.34 36.31 -21.64
N LYS A 523 4.41 35.82 -20.83
CA LYS A 523 3.12 36.48 -20.59
C LYS A 523 3.29 37.74 -19.75
N LEU A 524 4.18 37.73 -18.76
CA LEU A 524 4.52 38.92 -17.98
C LEU A 524 5.18 40.00 -18.85
N ASP A 525 6.12 39.62 -19.71
CA ASP A 525 6.75 40.54 -20.67
C ASP A 525 5.70 41.18 -21.60
N SER A 526 4.77 40.37 -22.09
CA SER A 526 3.67 40.84 -22.94
C SER A 526 2.76 41.83 -22.21
N LEU A 527 2.41 41.53 -20.96
CA LEU A 527 1.62 42.44 -20.12
C LEU A 527 2.36 43.75 -19.87
N ASN A 528 3.65 43.70 -19.58
CA ASN A 528 4.47 44.89 -19.32
C ASN A 528 4.58 45.80 -20.54
N LEU A 529 4.72 45.24 -21.75
CA LEU A 529 4.69 46.01 -23.00
C LEU A 529 3.34 46.73 -23.19
N ILE A 530 2.22 46.03 -22.98
CA ILE A 530 0.87 46.60 -23.09
C ILE A 530 0.67 47.71 -22.04
N LEU A 531 1.09 47.48 -20.80
CA LEU A 531 0.95 48.45 -19.72
C LEU A 531 1.82 49.68 -19.95
N ALA A 532 3.01 49.55 -20.55
CA ALA A 532 3.89 50.66 -20.88
C ALA A 532 3.25 51.66 -21.87
N GLU A 533 2.48 51.15 -22.84
CA GLU A 533 1.80 51.97 -23.86
C GLU A 533 0.42 52.51 -23.40
N THR A 534 -0.16 51.89 -22.38
CA THR A 534 -1.48 52.25 -21.85
C THR A 534 -1.43 53.50 -20.97
N LYS A 535 -2.14 54.56 -21.38
CA LYS A 535 -2.26 55.81 -20.61
C LYS A 535 -3.53 55.82 -19.76
N GLY A 536 -3.36 55.85 -18.44
CA GLY A 536 -4.46 55.99 -17.47
C GLY A 536 -4.49 54.87 -16.44
N ARG A 537 -4.58 55.23 -15.15
CA ARG A 537 -4.55 54.29 -14.02
C ARG A 537 -5.72 53.28 -14.05
N TRP A 538 -6.90 53.72 -14.47
CA TRP A 538 -8.09 52.87 -14.54
C TRP A 538 -7.96 51.79 -15.63
N GLU A 539 -7.49 52.19 -16.81
CA GLU A 539 -7.31 51.30 -17.96
C GLU A 539 -6.26 50.22 -17.68
N ARG A 540 -5.12 50.61 -17.05
CA ARG A 540 -4.11 49.66 -16.59
C ARG A 540 -4.67 48.63 -15.63
N LYS A 541 -5.48 49.06 -14.65
CA LYS A 541 -6.12 48.15 -13.68
C LYS A 541 -7.10 47.18 -14.34
N ARG A 542 -7.84 47.63 -15.36
CA ARG A 542 -8.74 46.80 -16.17
C ARG A 542 -7.97 45.70 -16.90
N LEU A 543 -6.89 46.07 -17.61
CA LEU A 543 -6.06 45.12 -18.37
C LEU A 543 -5.36 44.09 -17.47
N THR A 544 -4.84 44.50 -16.32
CA THR A 544 -4.26 43.56 -15.34
C THR A 544 -5.30 42.56 -14.85
N LYS A 545 -6.55 42.99 -14.62
CA LYS A 545 -7.63 42.11 -14.20
C LYS A 545 -8.04 41.11 -15.29
N GLU A 546 -8.21 41.59 -16.52
CA GLU A 546 -8.51 40.73 -17.68
C GLU A 546 -7.43 39.67 -17.91
N PHE A 547 -6.16 40.05 -17.71
CA PHE A 547 -5.04 39.12 -17.79
C PHE A 547 -5.02 38.09 -16.66
N GLN A 548 -5.38 38.49 -15.44
CA GLN A 548 -5.55 37.57 -14.32
C GLN A 548 -6.67 36.55 -14.59
N GLU A 549 -7.83 37.01 -15.07
CA GLU A 549 -8.96 36.14 -15.44
C GLU A 549 -8.56 35.19 -16.58
N TYR A 550 -7.74 35.63 -17.54
CA TYR A 550 -7.16 34.75 -18.55
C TYR A 550 -6.28 33.66 -17.93
N LEU A 551 -5.39 34.00 -16.98
CA LEU A 551 -4.51 33.01 -16.36
C LEU A 551 -5.29 31.98 -15.54
N GLU A 552 -6.28 32.42 -14.76
CA GLU A 552 -7.17 31.54 -13.99
C GLU A 552 -7.91 30.58 -14.94
N ASN A 553 -8.59 31.10 -15.96
CA ASN A 553 -9.36 30.26 -16.89
C ASN A 553 -8.52 29.26 -17.71
N ASN A 554 -7.25 29.55 -17.99
CA ASN A 554 -6.42 28.71 -18.88
C ASN A 554 -5.46 27.80 -18.12
N PHE A 555 -5.14 28.08 -16.85
CA PHE A 555 -4.09 27.34 -16.13
C PHE A 555 -4.49 26.88 -14.73
N GLU A 556 -5.60 27.34 -14.15
CA GLU A 556 -6.00 26.95 -12.78
C GLU A 556 -6.18 25.43 -12.65
N GLU A 557 -6.90 24.80 -13.61
CA GLU A 557 -7.14 23.36 -13.57
C GLU A 557 -5.85 22.54 -13.66
N GLU A 558 -4.86 23.01 -14.42
CA GLU A 558 -3.57 22.34 -14.57
C GLU A 558 -2.66 22.56 -13.35
N ILE A 559 -2.68 23.77 -12.77
CA ILE A 559 -1.86 24.13 -11.61
C ILE A 559 -2.38 23.46 -10.33
N VAL A 560 -3.69 23.35 -10.15
CA VAL A 560 -4.30 22.66 -8.98
C VAL A 560 -3.96 21.17 -8.94
N LYS A 561 -3.62 20.57 -10.10
CA LYS A 561 -3.18 19.17 -10.21
C LYS A 561 -1.69 18.97 -9.88
N LEU A 562 -0.93 20.03 -9.61
CA LEU A 562 0.48 19.92 -9.23
C LEU A 562 0.63 19.50 -7.77
N THR A 563 1.62 18.65 -7.49
CA THR A 563 2.00 18.33 -6.11
C THR A 563 2.56 19.58 -5.43
N HIS A 564 2.54 19.63 -4.09
CA HIS A 564 3.12 20.75 -3.34
C HIS A 564 4.59 21.00 -3.71
N SER A 565 5.38 19.93 -3.86
CA SER A 565 6.79 20.01 -4.28
C SER A 565 6.97 20.54 -5.72
N GLU A 566 6.06 20.17 -6.64
CA GLU A 566 6.05 20.71 -8.01
C GLU A 566 5.66 22.20 -8.00
N GLY A 567 4.70 22.61 -7.17
CA GLY A 567 4.32 24.02 -6.98
C GLY A 567 5.45 24.88 -6.39
N GLN A 568 6.23 24.32 -5.45
CA GLN A 568 7.42 24.99 -4.91
C GLN A 568 8.51 25.16 -5.97
N ILE A 569 8.77 24.11 -6.77
CA ILE A 569 9.74 24.17 -7.87
C ILE A 569 9.25 25.17 -8.94
N LEU A 570 7.97 25.15 -9.30
CA LEU A 570 7.37 26.08 -10.24
C LEU A 570 7.54 27.53 -9.77
N SER A 571 7.26 27.83 -8.50
CA SER A 571 7.42 29.18 -7.94
C SER A 571 8.87 29.69 -8.04
N LYS A 572 9.85 28.82 -7.76
CA LYS A 572 11.28 29.13 -7.92
C LYS A 572 11.67 29.37 -9.39
N LEU A 573 11.13 28.58 -10.31
CA LEU A 573 11.40 28.72 -11.75
C LEU A 573 10.71 29.95 -12.34
N VAL A 574 9.48 30.26 -11.92
CA VAL A 574 8.79 31.51 -12.29
C VAL A 574 9.62 32.69 -11.84
N SER A 575 10.09 32.69 -10.59
CA SER A 575 10.92 33.78 -10.06
C SER A 575 12.21 33.99 -10.87
N ARG A 576 12.75 32.90 -11.41
CA ARG A 576 13.94 32.94 -12.27
C ARG A 576 13.63 33.47 -13.68
N GLU A 577 12.53 33.05 -14.29
CA GLU A 577 12.16 33.45 -15.66
C GLU A 577 11.65 34.90 -15.70
N THR A 578 11.02 35.39 -14.63
CA THR A 578 10.52 36.78 -14.53
C THR A 578 11.54 37.75 -13.95
N GLY A 579 12.55 37.25 -13.21
CA GLY A 579 13.46 38.09 -12.43
C GLY A 579 12.81 38.71 -11.19
N MET A 580 11.60 38.31 -10.84
CA MET A 580 10.81 38.81 -9.70
C MET A 580 10.30 37.64 -8.87
N THR A 581 10.48 37.70 -7.56
CA THR A 581 9.91 36.72 -6.62
C THR A 581 8.38 36.69 -6.69
N THR A 582 7.79 35.56 -6.29
CA THR A 582 6.31 35.44 -6.19
C THR A 582 5.71 36.55 -5.32
N TYR A 583 6.41 36.97 -4.28
CA TYR A 583 6.01 38.09 -3.43
C TYR A 583 5.95 39.42 -4.19
N GLU A 584 7.02 39.77 -4.92
CA GLU A 584 7.09 41.00 -5.72
C GLU A 584 6.01 41.03 -6.81
N LEU A 585 5.75 39.89 -7.46
CA LEU A 585 4.67 39.76 -8.44
C LEU A 585 3.28 40.01 -7.81
N ILE A 586 3.03 39.52 -6.59
CA ILE A 586 1.76 39.75 -5.90
C ILE A 586 1.62 41.21 -5.45
N ASP A 587 2.70 41.81 -4.92
CA ASP A 587 2.71 43.20 -4.48
C ASP A 587 2.43 44.17 -5.64
N GLU A 588 3.11 43.96 -6.78
CA GLU A 588 3.03 44.84 -7.94
C GLU A 588 1.68 44.75 -8.67
N TYR A 589 1.11 43.55 -8.80
CA TYR A 589 -0.06 43.33 -9.68
C TYR A 589 -1.37 43.00 -8.95
N ARG A 590 -1.34 42.57 -7.68
CA ARG A 590 -2.54 42.20 -6.88
C ARG A 590 -2.76 43.05 -5.63
N SER A 591 -1.84 43.98 -5.31
CA SER A 591 -1.77 44.92 -4.16
C SER A 591 -1.17 44.36 -2.85
N GLY A 592 -0.39 45.20 -2.16
CA GLY A 592 0.46 44.80 -1.02
C GLY A 592 -0.23 44.26 0.24
N TRP A 593 -1.55 44.45 0.40
CA TRP A 593 -2.31 43.77 1.47
C TRP A 593 -2.42 42.26 1.24
N ASN A 594 -2.47 41.80 -0.02
CA ASN A 594 -2.49 40.38 -0.35
C ASN A 594 -1.10 39.75 -0.20
N ALA A 595 -0.03 40.48 -0.48
CA ALA A 595 1.34 39.99 -0.36
C ALA A 595 1.74 39.65 1.10
N PHE A 596 1.18 40.37 2.09
CA PHE A 596 1.42 40.12 3.52
C PHE A 596 0.93 38.75 4.00
N TRP A 597 -0.16 38.21 3.44
CA TRP A 597 -0.71 36.90 3.79
C TRP A 597 0.08 35.71 3.24
N TRP A 598 0.93 35.94 2.23
CA TRP A 598 1.75 34.91 1.58
C TRP A 598 3.20 34.87 2.09
N ASN A 599 3.55 35.72 3.06
CA ASN A 599 4.88 35.85 3.65
C ASN A 599 4.95 35.32 5.10
N VAL A 600 3.94 34.55 5.54
CA VAL A 600 3.82 33.92 6.86
C VAL A 600 3.82 32.40 6.74
#